data_AF-A0A6G1X793-F1
#
_entry.id   AF-A0A6G1X793-F1
#
_cell.length_a   1.000
_cell.length_b   1.000
_cell.length_c   1.000
_cell.angle_alpha   90.00
_cell.angle_beta   90.00
_cell.angle_gamma   90.00
#
_symmetry.space_group_name_H-M   'P 1'
#
loop_
_entity.id
_entity.type
_entity.pdbx_description
1 polymer ?
#
loop_
_entity_poly.entity_id
_entity_poly.type
_entity_poly.pdbx_seq_one_letter_code
_entity_poly.pdbx_strand_id
1 'polypeptide(L)'
;MFYLGQKLFRNHIVQLCLIGISFALALIAQHLSSHSVQTSIMNFMTISFDYLFNTHNHIGFFKHIAFPAIFYVISSILLLWMGIFNLKTFLLEDNKADLILRMMLAILQIGLFGLFFVTGGMLFENFSLFGLMIFFICALIVSGFASDHK
;
A
#
# COMPACT_ATOMS: atom_id res chain seq x y z
N MET A 1 25.30 -2.85 -22.69
CA MET A 1 24.32 -2.95 -21.58
C MET A 1 24.97 -3.02 -20.20
N PHE A 2 26.05 -3.82 -20.01
CA PHE A 2 26.69 -3.97 -18.69
C PHE A 2 27.18 -2.65 -18.06
N TYR A 3 27.79 -1.76 -18.85
CA TYR A 3 28.25 -0.44 -18.40
C TYR A 3 27.11 0.45 -17.88
N LEU A 4 25.94 0.43 -18.54
CA LEU A 4 24.74 1.16 -18.11
C LEU A 4 24.18 0.62 -16.80
N GLY A 5 24.13 -0.70 -16.64
CA GLY A 5 23.71 -1.33 -15.38
C GLY A 5 24.66 -1.02 -14.22
N GLN A 6 25.96 -1.00 -14.47
CA GLN A 6 26.97 -0.65 -13.47
C GLN A 6 26.87 0.84 -13.06
N LYS A 7 26.59 1.73 -14.03
CA LYS A 7 26.34 3.15 -13.79
C LYS A 7 25.04 3.36 -13.00
N LEU A 8 24.00 2.57 -13.27
CA LEU A 8 22.73 2.57 -12.53
C LEU A 8 22.96 2.23 -11.06
N PHE A 9 23.67 1.14 -10.78
CA PHE A 9 23.99 0.73 -9.41
C PHE A 9 24.82 1.77 -8.65
N ARG A 10 25.82 2.36 -9.29
CA ARG A 10 26.73 3.30 -8.62
C ARG A 10 26.09 4.65 -8.35
N ASN A 11 25.29 5.16 -9.28
CA ASN A 11 24.72 6.50 -9.20
C ASN A 11 23.32 6.53 -8.54
N HIS A 12 22.61 5.40 -8.51
CA HIS A 12 21.23 5.32 -8.03
C HIS A 12 21.03 4.27 -6.92
N ILE A 13 22.08 3.95 -6.15
CA ILE A 13 22.02 2.93 -5.09
C ILE A 13 20.88 3.17 -4.09
N VAL A 14 20.64 4.43 -3.70
CA VAL A 14 19.55 4.80 -2.78
C VAL A 14 18.19 4.47 -3.38
N GLN A 15 17.98 4.74 -4.67
CA GLN A 15 16.72 4.44 -5.35
C GLN A 15 16.52 2.92 -5.50
N LEU A 16 17.58 2.17 -5.81
CA LEU A 16 17.52 0.71 -5.85
C LEU A 16 17.17 0.11 -4.48
N CYS A 17 17.78 0.63 -3.40
CA CYS A 17 17.44 0.23 -2.04
C CYS A 17 15.97 0.53 -1.71
N LEU A 18 15.47 1.71 -2.07
CA LEU A 18 14.08 2.09 -1.84
C LEU A 18 13.09 1.27 -2.67
N ILE A 19 13.42 0.92 -3.92
CA ILE A 19 12.64 -0.04 -4.72
C ILE A 19 12.61 -1.39 -4.01
N GLY A 20 13.76 -1.87 -3.52
CA GLY A 20 13.85 -3.12 -2.77
C GLY A 20 13.00 -3.11 -1.50
N ILE A 21 13.06 -2.03 -0.71
CA ILE A 21 12.22 -1.82 0.49
C ILE A 21 10.74 -1.81 0.11
N SER A 22 10.38 -1.11 -0.96
CA SER A 22 8.99 -1.05 -1.45
C SER A 22 8.48 -2.44 -1.83
N PHE A 23 9.32 -3.23 -2.49
CA PHE A 23 9.00 -4.61 -2.87
C PHE A 23 8.87 -5.52 -1.64
N ALA A 24 9.79 -5.42 -0.67
CA ALA A 24 9.73 -6.17 0.57
C ALA A 24 8.45 -5.86 1.37
N LEU A 25 8.08 -4.58 1.47
CA LEU A 25 6.82 -4.16 2.10
C LEU A 25 5.60 -4.76 1.41
N ALA A 26 5.57 -4.74 0.08
CA ALA A 26 4.46 -5.32 -0.69
C ALA A 26 4.39 -6.85 -0.53
N LEU A 27 5.51 -7.55 -0.50
CA LEU A 27 5.56 -8.99 -0.24
C LEU A 27 5.10 -9.35 1.18
N ILE A 28 5.55 -8.59 2.18
CA ILE A 28 5.10 -8.75 3.58
C ILE A 28 3.59 -8.52 3.65
N ALA A 29 3.09 -7.47 3.01
CA ALA A 29 1.66 -7.18 2.95
C ALA A 29 0.87 -8.31 2.27
N GLN A 30 1.37 -8.84 1.15
CA GLN A 30 0.74 -9.97 0.45
C GLN A 30 0.70 -11.23 1.31
N HIS A 31 1.80 -11.54 2.00
CA HIS A 31 1.88 -12.74 2.84
C HIS A 31 0.95 -12.63 4.05
N LEU A 32 0.90 -11.47 4.68
CA LEU A 32 0.02 -11.18 5.81
C LEU A 32 -1.46 -11.15 5.43
N SER A 33 -1.77 -10.71 4.21
CA SER A 33 -3.14 -10.63 3.67
C SER A 33 -3.58 -11.87 2.91
N SER A 34 -2.85 -12.99 2.97
CA SER A 34 -2.94 -14.14 2.05
C SER A 34 -4.32 -14.83 1.91
N HIS A 35 -5.35 -14.41 2.65
CA HIS A 35 -6.75 -14.83 2.46
C HIS A 35 -7.74 -13.67 2.26
N SER A 36 -7.30 -12.41 2.32
CA SER A 36 -8.15 -11.21 2.36
C SER A 36 -8.16 -10.41 1.05
N VAL A 37 -7.19 -10.63 0.14
CA VAL A 37 -7.04 -9.83 -1.10
C VAL A 37 -8.07 -10.20 -2.17
N GLN A 38 -8.59 -11.43 -2.13
CA GLN A 38 -9.54 -11.95 -3.13
C GLN A 38 -10.94 -12.23 -2.55
N THR A 39 -11.18 -11.89 -1.30
CA THR A 39 -12.49 -12.10 -0.67
C THR A 39 -13.48 -11.03 -1.10
N SER A 40 -14.72 -11.43 -1.31
CA SER A 40 -15.82 -10.49 -1.51
C SER A 40 -15.98 -9.60 -0.28
N ILE A 41 -16.50 -8.38 -0.46
CA ILE A 41 -16.76 -7.43 0.64
C ILE A 41 -17.55 -8.10 1.76
N MET A 42 -18.60 -8.88 1.43
CA MET A 42 -19.40 -9.60 2.42
C MET A 42 -18.55 -10.54 3.29
N ASN A 43 -17.69 -11.36 2.67
CA ASN A 43 -16.81 -12.27 3.39
C ASN A 43 -15.74 -11.53 4.19
N PHE A 44 -15.20 -10.44 3.64
CA PHE A 44 -14.26 -9.58 4.35
C PHE A 44 -14.89 -9.01 5.63
N MET A 45 -16.14 -8.55 5.56
CA MET A 45 -16.87 -8.01 6.71
C MET A 45 -17.10 -9.09 7.77
N THR A 46 -17.60 -10.27 7.40
CA THR A 46 -17.81 -11.39 8.34
C THR A 46 -16.51 -11.80 9.04
N ILE A 47 -15.43 -12.00 8.28
CA ILE A 47 -14.11 -12.37 8.83
C ILE A 47 -13.57 -11.26 9.75
N SER A 48 -13.73 -9.99 9.35
CA SER A 48 -13.28 -8.84 10.15
C SER A 48 -14.05 -8.73 11.46
N PHE A 49 -15.36 -8.97 11.46
CA PHE A 49 -16.17 -9.03 12.67
C PHE A 49 -15.76 -10.16 13.59
N ASP A 50 -15.60 -11.37 13.05
CA ASP A 50 -15.15 -12.53 13.82
C ASP A 50 -13.80 -12.27 14.49
N TYR A 51 -12.88 -11.57 13.81
CA TYR A 51 -11.60 -11.19 14.41
C TYR A 51 -11.70 -10.05 15.44
N LEU A 52 -12.66 -9.15 15.29
CA LEU A 52 -12.81 -7.99 16.18
C LEU A 52 -13.52 -8.36 17.48
N PHE A 53 -14.46 -9.32 17.44
CA PHE A 53 -15.27 -9.72 18.60
C PHE A 53 -14.85 -11.04 19.24
N ASN A 54 -14.06 -11.90 18.59
CA ASN A 54 -13.42 -13.01 19.30
C ASN A 54 -12.23 -12.50 20.13
N THR A 55 -12.39 -12.56 21.44
CA THR A 55 -11.45 -12.11 22.49
C THR A 55 -10.05 -12.74 22.43
N HIS A 56 -9.83 -13.76 21.60
CA HIS A 56 -8.52 -14.40 21.42
C HIS A 56 -7.77 -13.92 20.15
N ASN A 57 -8.39 -13.15 19.26
CA ASN A 57 -7.85 -12.85 17.93
C ASN A 57 -7.72 -11.35 17.59
N HIS A 58 -7.74 -10.43 18.56
CA HIS A 58 -7.57 -8.99 18.29
C HIS A 58 -6.26 -8.67 17.53
N ILE A 59 -5.18 -9.43 17.78
CA ILE A 59 -3.91 -9.31 17.04
C ILE A 59 -4.11 -9.70 15.56
N GLY A 60 -5.04 -10.61 15.28
CA GLY A 60 -5.38 -11.08 13.94
C GLY A 60 -5.92 -9.97 13.04
N PHE A 61 -6.80 -9.10 13.54
CA PHE A 61 -7.34 -7.98 12.75
C PHE A 61 -6.23 -7.04 12.28
N PHE A 62 -5.36 -6.60 13.19
CA PHE A 62 -4.24 -5.71 12.82
C PHE A 62 -3.25 -6.40 11.89
N LYS A 63 -2.89 -7.65 12.19
CA LYS A 63 -1.91 -8.42 11.42
C LYS A 63 -2.36 -8.73 10.00
N HIS A 64 -3.64 -9.06 9.80
CA HIS A 64 -4.14 -9.60 8.53
C HIS A 64 -4.88 -8.57 7.68
N ILE A 65 -5.25 -7.41 8.25
CA ILE A 65 -6.11 -6.44 7.58
C ILE A 65 -5.48 -5.04 7.60
N ALA A 66 -5.25 -4.45 8.78
CA ALA A 66 -4.75 -3.07 8.86
C ALA A 66 -3.29 -2.92 8.42
N PHE A 67 -2.36 -3.74 8.93
CA PHE A 67 -0.94 -3.64 8.55
C PHE A 67 -0.68 -3.87 7.06
N PRO A 68 -1.28 -4.89 6.41
CA PRO A 68 -1.15 -5.07 4.97
C PRO A 68 -1.62 -3.85 4.16
N ALA A 69 -2.78 -3.29 4.51
CA ALA A 69 -3.29 -2.09 3.85
C ALA A 69 -2.33 -0.90 3.98
N ILE A 70 -1.81 -0.66 5.19
CA ILE A 70 -0.83 0.40 5.46
C ILE A 70 0.47 0.17 4.67
N PHE A 71 1.00 -1.05 4.66
CA PHE A 71 2.24 -1.37 3.95
C PHE A 71 2.11 -1.22 2.44
N TYR A 72 0.97 -1.60 1.85
CA TYR A 72 0.70 -1.34 0.43
C TYR A 72 0.62 0.15 0.13
N VAL A 73 -0.02 0.95 0.98
CA VAL A 73 -0.10 2.41 0.81
C VAL A 73 1.28 3.06 0.90
N ILE A 74 2.08 2.71 1.92
CA ILE A 74 3.44 3.24 2.08
C ILE A 74 4.32 2.87 0.87
N SER A 75 4.27 1.60 0.45
CA SER A 75 5.03 1.13 -0.73
C SER A 75 4.61 1.89 -2.00
N SER A 76 3.31 2.11 -2.19
CA SER A 76 2.77 2.86 -3.32
C SER A 76 3.22 4.33 -3.31
N ILE A 77 3.16 5.00 -2.16
CA ILE A 77 3.61 6.39 -2.01
C ILE A 77 5.10 6.51 -2.31
N LEU A 78 5.93 5.59 -1.82
CA LEU A 78 7.38 5.58 -2.08
C LEU A 78 7.67 5.43 -3.58
N LEU A 79 7.02 4.48 -4.26
CA LEU A 79 7.18 4.27 -5.69
C LEU A 79 6.72 5.48 -6.51
N LEU A 80 5.57 6.07 -6.17
CA LEU A 80 5.06 7.26 -6.83
C LEU A 80 5.99 8.46 -6.66
N TRP A 81 6.45 8.71 -5.42
CA TRP A 81 7.36 9.80 -5.10
C TRP A 81 8.68 9.65 -5.86
N MET A 82 9.26 8.46 -5.89
CA MET A 82 10.49 8.19 -6.66
C MET A 82 10.27 8.33 -8.17
N GLY A 83 9.16 7.85 -8.70
CA GLY A 83 8.81 7.99 -10.12
C GLY A 83 8.69 9.45 -10.54
N ILE A 84 7.98 10.26 -9.76
CA ILE A 84 7.84 11.71 -9.98
C ILE A 84 9.20 12.40 -9.84
N PHE A 85 9.99 12.05 -8.83
CA PHE A 85 11.33 12.63 -8.65
C PHE A 85 12.21 12.35 -9.87
N ASN A 86 12.22 11.11 -10.37
CA ASN A 86 12.97 10.75 -11.58
C ASN A 86 12.49 11.48 -12.84
N LEU A 87 11.18 11.72 -12.99
CA LEU A 87 10.64 12.55 -14.08
C LEU A 87 10.99 14.02 -13.94
N LYS A 88 11.07 14.56 -12.72
CA LYS A 88 11.49 15.95 -12.51
C LYS A 88 12.98 16.14 -12.77
N THR A 89 13.82 15.24 -12.27
CA THR A 89 15.28 15.32 -12.47
C THR A 89 15.68 15.02 -13.92
N PHE A 90 14.85 14.29 -14.68
CA PHE A 90 15.03 14.08 -16.12
C PHE A 90 15.20 15.39 -16.91
N LEU A 91 14.52 16.47 -16.52
CA LEU A 91 14.61 17.77 -17.19
C LEU A 91 15.93 18.51 -16.94
N LEU A 92 16.75 18.04 -15.99
CA LEU A 92 17.97 18.71 -15.53
C LEU A 92 19.25 17.98 -15.97
N GLU A 93 19.13 16.88 -16.72
CA GLU A 93 20.25 16.00 -17.03
C GLU A 93 20.74 16.19 -18.48
N ASP A 94 21.99 16.65 -18.65
CA ASP A 94 22.58 16.89 -19.97
C ASP A 94 23.07 15.61 -20.67
N ASN A 95 23.28 14.53 -19.90
CA ASN A 95 23.80 13.28 -20.43
C ASN A 95 22.67 12.37 -20.97
N LYS A 96 22.62 12.19 -22.29
CA LYS A 96 21.63 11.33 -22.98
C LYS A 96 21.52 9.91 -22.42
N ALA A 97 22.63 9.31 -21.99
CA ALA A 97 22.60 7.94 -21.47
C ALA A 97 21.95 7.87 -20.07
N ASP A 98 22.21 8.86 -19.22
CA ASP A 98 21.61 8.94 -17.88
C ASP A 98 20.13 9.35 -17.96
N LEU A 99 19.79 10.16 -18.96
CA LEU A 99 18.43 10.56 -19.29
C LEU A 99 17.55 9.35 -19.65
N ILE A 100 18.01 8.47 -20.56
CA ILE A 100 17.30 7.23 -20.91
C ILE A 100 17.13 6.34 -19.67
N LEU A 101 18.18 6.23 -18.85
CA LEU A 101 18.18 5.41 -17.64
C LEU A 101 17.12 5.88 -16.62
N ARG A 102 17.08 7.19 -16.34
CA ARG A 102 16.10 7.79 -15.43
C ARG A 102 14.68 7.65 -15.95
N MET A 103 14.48 7.80 -17.25
CA MET A 103 13.18 7.61 -17.88
C MET A 103 12.71 6.15 -17.74
N MET A 104 13.58 5.17 -18.01
CA MET A 104 13.25 3.75 -17.80
C MET A 104 12.91 3.45 -16.34
N LEU A 105 13.66 4.00 -15.40
CA LEU A 105 13.40 3.85 -13.96
C LEU A 105 12.06 4.47 -13.55
N ALA A 106 11.76 5.68 -14.02
CA ALA A 106 10.49 6.34 -13.73
C ALA A 106 9.30 5.54 -14.26
N ILE A 107 9.37 5.06 -15.50
CA ILE A 107 8.31 4.23 -16.10
C ILE A 107 8.12 2.95 -15.30
N LEU A 108 9.21 2.27 -14.92
CA LEU A 108 9.15 1.06 -14.11
C LEU A 108 8.51 1.34 -12.74
N GLN A 109 8.91 2.43 -12.06
CA GLN A 109 8.38 2.82 -10.76
C GLN A 109 6.88 3.18 -10.82
N ILE A 110 6.46 3.90 -11.85
CA ILE A 110 5.05 4.23 -12.08
C ILE A 110 4.23 2.97 -12.41
N GLY A 111 4.78 2.06 -13.22
CA GLY A 111 4.15 0.78 -13.53
C GLY A 111 3.97 -0.09 -12.28
N LEU A 112 5.02 -0.20 -11.46
CA LEU A 112 4.96 -0.92 -10.18
C LEU A 112 3.99 -0.25 -9.19
N PHE A 113 3.97 1.08 -9.14
CA PHE A 113 2.98 1.83 -8.38
C PHE A 113 1.57 1.46 -8.81
N GLY A 114 1.25 1.45 -10.11
CA GLY A 114 -0.08 1.09 -10.59
C GLY A 114 -0.49 -0.32 -10.17
N LEU A 115 0.43 -1.29 -10.26
CA LEU A 115 0.18 -2.68 -9.87
C LEU A 115 -0.08 -2.80 -8.35
N PHE A 116 0.75 -2.14 -7.54
CA PHE A 116 0.59 -2.14 -6.07
C PHE A 116 -0.63 -1.34 -5.63
N PHE A 117 -0.98 -0.26 -6.34
CA PHE A 117 -2.16 0.54 -6.07
C PHE A 117 -3.44 -0.22 -6.37
N VAL A 118 -3.52 -0.99 -7.46
CA VAL A 118 -4.70 -1.83 -7.75
C VAL A 118 -4.84 -2.92 -6.67
N THR A 119 -3.75 -3.63 -6.38
CA THR A 119 -3.77 -4.76 -5.43
C THR A 119 -4.03 -4.30 -3.99
N GLY A 120 -3.33 -3.25 -3.56
CA GLY A 120 -3.49 -2.64 -2.24
C GLY A 120 -4.75 -1.79 -2.10
N GLY A 121 -5.22 -1.18 -3.19
CA GLY A 121 -6.42 -0.35 -3.21
C GLY A 121 -7.68 -1.14 -2.88
N MET A 122 -7.82 -2.35 -3.42
CA MET A 122 -8.94 -3.24 -3.07
C MET A 122 -8.96 -3.57 -1.57
N LEU A 123 -7.78 -3.86 -0.99
CA LEU A 123 -7.66 -4.10 0.46
C LEU A 123 -7.98 -2.86 1.29
N PHE A 124 -7.51 -1.69 0.86
CA PHE A 124 -7.73 -0.43 1.55
C PHE A 124 -9.20 0.00 1.50
N GLU A 125 -9.87 -0.18 0.35
CA GLU A 125 -11.30 0.09 0.19
C GLU A 125 -12.13 -0.77 1.14
N ASN A 126 -11.86 -2.09 1.17
CA ASN A 126 -12.52 -3.01 2.10
C ASN A 126 -12.32 -2.60 3.57
N PHE A 127 -11.09 -2.26 3.95
CA PHE A 127 -10.76 -1.79 5.29
C PHE A 127 -11.48 -0.47 5.64
N SER A 128 -11.52 0.49 4.71
CA SER A 128 -12.17 1.78 4.92
C SER A 128 -13.69 1.63 5.08
N LEU A 129 -14.33 0.80 4.27
CA LEU A 129 -15.76 0.49 4.37
C LEU A 129 -16.09 -0.18 5.71
N PHE A 130 -15.27 -1.13 6.17
CA PHE A 130 -15.44 -1.74 7.47
C PHE A 130 -15.31 -0.72 8.61
N GLY A 131 -14.30 0.15 8.55
CA GLY A 131 -14.10 1.23 9.53
C GLY A 131 -15.27 2.21 9.57
N LEU A 132 -15.79 2.62 8.41
CA LEU A 132 -16.99 3.46 8.31
C LEU A 132 -18.21 2.78 8.92
N MET A 133 -18.39 1.49 8.67
CA MET A 133 -19.54 0.76 9.20
C MET A 133 -19.47 0.64 10.73
N ILE A 134 -18.30 0.35 11.30
CA ILE A 134 -18.10 0.39 12.76
C ILE A 134 -18.42 1.79 13.30
N PHE A 135 -17.93 2.83 12.64
CA PHE A 135 -18.19 4.21 13.03
C PHE A 135 -19.69 4.52 13.05
N PHE A 136 -20.44 4.13 12.02
CA PHE A 136 -21.90 4.28 11.97
C PHE A 136 -22.61 3.49 13.08
N ILE A 137 -22.21 2.24 13.34
CA ILE A 137 -22.78 1.43 14.42
C ILE A 137 -22.54 2.10 15.79
N CYS A 138 -21.32 2.56 16.06
CA CYS A 138 -21.00 3.28 17.29
C CYS A 138 -21.81 4.58 17.40
N ALA A 139 -21.92 5.37 16.32
CA ALA A 139 -22.69 6.60 16.31
C ALA A 139 -24.18 6.35 16.58
N LEU A 140 -24.77 5.30 16.00
CA LEU A 140 -26.15 4.89 16.25
C LEU A 140 -26.36 4.50 17.71
N ILE A 141 -25.48 3.68 18.26
CA ILE A 141 -25.55 3.26 19.67
C ILE A 141 -25.49 4.47 20.60
N VAL A 142 -24.51 5.36 20.40
CA VAL A 142 -24.36 6.60 21.21
C VAL A 142 -25.60 7.49 21.07
N SER A 143 -26.16 7.63 19.86
CA SER A 143 -27.38 8.42 19.65
C SER A 143 -28.62 7.82 20.32
N GLY A 144 -28.73 6.49 20.36
CA GLY A 144 -29.80 5.77 21.03
C GLY A 144 -29.74 5.96 22.55
N PHE A 145 -28.56 5.83 23.16
CA PHE A 145 -28.40 6.09 24.59
C PHE A 145 -28.54 7.56 24.97
N ALA A 146 -28.22 8.50 24.07
CA ALA A 146 -28.44 9.93 24.30
C ALA A 146 -29.93 10.32 24.26
N SER A 147 -30.79 9.49 23.66
CA SER A 147 -32.25 9.69 23.60
C SER A 147 -32.96 9.35 24.92
N ASP A 148 -32.40 8.45 25.74
CA ASP A 148 -33.02 8.00 27.01
C ASP A 148 -32.73 8.93 28.20
N HIS A 149 -31.92 9.98 28.01
CA HIS A 149 -31.55 10.94 29.06
C HIS A 149 -32.16 12.35 28.86
N LYS A 150 -33.20 12.48 28.02
CA LYS A 150 -34.04 13.69 27.93
C LYS A 150 -35.48 13.37 28.30
#